data_AF-A0A1V5ME44-F1
#
_entry.id   AF-A0A1V5ME44-F1
#
_cell.length_a   1.000
_cell.length_b   1.000
_cell.length_c   1.000
_cell.angle_alpha   90.00
_cell.angle_beta   90.00
_cell.angle_gamma   90.00
#
_symmetry.space_group_name_H-M   'P 1'
#
loop_
_entity.id
_entity.type
_entity.pdbx_description
1 polymer ?
#
loop_
_entity_poly.entity_id
_entity_poly.type
_entity_poly.pdbx_seq_one_letter_code
_entity_poly.pdbx_strand_id
1 'polypeptide(L)'
;MVPDGHMRSTKRATALKEFWGTREAVQCTSLTPLATQRYNWVVIPEFDENGNLPEGVHDATVEEVRTRFAYNPARQRLFDAFLKVLEILQGCNSPEVHLDGSFITTKEEPSDYDMCWESTGVEPTDELRTFLELREQRKERYLGDIFLRMPQPPYFYDHVEHWQSDSRQEDVVKGIIRISLGGEVNDQE
;
A
#
# COMPACT_ATOMS: atom_id res chain seq x y z
N MET A 1 66.03 -26.86 -65.02
CA MET A 1 67.17 -26.35 -64.23
C MET A 1 66.86 -26.66 -62.77
N VAL A 2 67.82 -27.33 -62.12
CA VAL A 2 67.75 -28.05 -60.83
C VAL A 2 67.40 -27.12 -59.63
N PRO A 3 67.09 -27.64 -58.41
CA PRO A 3 65.80 -27.48 -57.74
C PRO A 3 66.01 -27.02 -56.27
N ASP A 4 65.27 -27.61 -55.33
CA ASP A 4 65.44 -27.63 -53.85
C ASP A 4 64.49 -26.70 -53.06
N GLY A 5 63.84 -27.14 -51.98
CA GLY A 5 64.12 -28.31 -51.15
C GLY A 5 62.86 -28.94 -50.53
N HIS A 6 62.95 -30.26 -50.41
CA HIS A 6 62.16 -31.14 -49.54
C HIS A 6 62.23 -30.71 -48.07
N MET A 7 61.21 -31.03 -47.26
CA MET A 7 61.37 -32.05 -46.21
C MET A 7 60.02 -32.44 -45.58
N ARG A 8 59.60 -33.69 -45.80
CA ARG A 8 58.83 -34.44 -44.79
C ARG A 8 59.85 -35.05 -43.84
N SER A 9 59.57 -35.08 -42.53
CA SER A 9 59.78 -36.27 -41.67
C SER A 9 59.68 -35.93 -40.18
N THR A 10 58.77 -36.66 -39.53
CA THR A 10 58.78 -37.27 -38.18
C THR A 10 59.72 -36.74 -37.08
N LYS A 11 59.19 -36.69 -35.84
CA LYS A 11 59.65 -37.54 -34.71
C LYS A 11 58.72 -37.45 -33.49
N ARG A 12 58.64 -38.59 -32.80
CA ARG A 12 57.86 -38.91 -31.59
C ARG A 12 58.53 -38.37 -30.31
N ALA A 13 57.76 -38.50 -29.21
CA ALA A 13 58.13 -38.51 -27.79
C ALA A 13 58.18 -37.10 -27.15
N THR A 14 57.68 -36.84 -25.94
CA THR A 14 57.70 -37.66 -24.71
C THR A 14 56.63 -37.15 -23.74
N ALA A 15 56.12 -38.06 -22.90
CA ALA A 15 55.20 -37.82 -21.79
C ALA A 15 55.79 -36.94 -20.66
N LEU A 16 54.91 -36.33 -19.86
CA LEU A 16 55.00 -36.05 -18.40
C LEU A 16 53.68 -35.33 -18.03
N LYS A 17 52.69 -36.03 -17.44
CA LYS A 17 52.39 -36.13 -16.00
C LYS A 17 52.18 -34.77 -15.31
N GLU A 18 51.19 -34.79 -14.40
CA GLU A 18 50.78 -33.74 -13.43
C GLU A 18 49.55 -32.95 -13.92
N PHE A 19 48.44 -32.80 -13.19
CA PHE A 19 48.16 -33.01 -11.77
C PHE A 19 46.63 -33.16 -11.67
N TRP A 20 46.12 -34.30 -11.20
CA TRP A 20 44.68 -34.46 -10.95
C TRP A 20 44.32 -33.70 -9.68
N GLY A 21 43.93 -32.43 -9.83
CA GLY A 21 43.25 -31.69 -8.79
C GLY A 21 41.88 -32.32 -8.56
N THR A 22 41.69 -32.89 -7.37
CA THR A 22 40.42 -33.35 -6.82
C THR A 22 39.34 -32.29 -7.02
N ARG A 23 38.35 -32.59 -7.88
CA ARG A 23 37.06 -31.91 -7.85
C ARG A 23 36.35 -32.34 -6.58
N GLU A 24 36.36 -31.49 -5.56
CA GLU A 24 35.38 -31.61 -4.48
C GLU A 24 33.99 -31.48 -5.11
N ALA A 25 33.18 -32.51 -4.88
CA ALA A 25 31.76 -32.46 -5.19
C ALA A 25 31.14 -31.39 -4.30
N VAL A 26 30.79 -30.24 -4.87
CA VAL A 26 29.90 -29.30 -4.19
C VAL A 26 28.57 -30.02 -4.06
N GLN A 27 28.27 -30.49 -2.85
CA GLN A 27 26.93 -30.92 -2.48
C GLN A 27 25.99 -29.77 -2.81
N CYS A 28 25.08 -30.02 -3.76
CA CYS A 28 23.93 -29.18 -4.01
C CYS A 28 23.02 -29.32 -2.78
N THR A 29 23.32 -28.54 -1.73
CA THR A 29 22.38 -28.31 -0.64
C THR A 29 21.20 -27.58 -1.26
N SER A 30 20.09 -28.30 -1.37
CA SER A 30 18.80 -27.76 -1.78
C SER A 30 18.56 -26.43 -1.06
N LEU A 31 18.39 -25.36 -1.85
CA LEU A 31 17.86 -24.11 -1.34
C LEU A 31 16.46 -24.43 -0.81
N THR A 32 16.33 -24.49 0.51
CA THR A 32 15.03 -24.37 1.18
C THR A 32 14.38 -23.08 0.67
N PRO A 33 13.13 -23.11 0.19
CA PRO A 33 12.44 -21.88 -0.16
C PRO A 33 12.22 -21.11 1.15
N LEU A 34 13.14 -20.19 1.45
CA LEU A 34 12.90 -19.12 2.41
C LEU A 34 11.65 -18.40 1.94
N ALA A 35 10.68 -18.33 2.84
CA ALA A 35 9.39 -17.64 2.76
C ALA A 35 9.24 -16.76 1.51
N THR A 36 8.30 -17.14 0.64
CA THR A 36 7.86 -16.35 -0.50
C THR A 36 7.73 -14.89 -0.08
N GLN A 37 8.63 -14.07 -0.60
CA GLN A 37 8.58 -12.62 -0.49
C GLN A 37 7.24 -12.20 -1.11
N ARG A 38 6.23 -11.91 -0.29
CA ARG A 38 5.00 -11.29 -0.74
C ARG A 38 5.40 -9.90 -1.24
N TYR A 39 5.56 -9.73 -2.54
CA TYR A 39 5.54 -8.40 -3.13
C TYR A 39 4.15 -7.83 -2.86
N ASN A 40 4.01 -7.10 -1.75
CA ASN A 40 2.83 -6.32 -1.44
C ASN A 40 2.86 -5.07 -2.33
N TRP A 41 2.68 -5.24 -3.63
CA TRP A 41 2.59 -4.14 -4.58
C TRP A 41 1.14 -3.66 -4.68
N VAL A 42 0.40 -3.47 -3.58
CA VAL A 42 -0.89 -2.77 -3.74
C VAL A 42 -0.60 -1.27 -3.90
N VAL A 43 -0.09 -0.92 -5.08
CA VAL A 43 -0.02 0.46 -5.54
C VAL A 43 -1.46 0.87 -5.82
N ILE A 44 -1.91 1.92 -5.15
CA ILE A 44 -3.22 2.53 -5.36
C ILE A 44 -3.45 2.71 -6.87
N PRO A 45 -4.55 2.19 -7.45
CA PRO A 45 -4.73 2.20 -8.90
C PRO A 45 -4.70 3.60 -9.52
N GLU A 46 -4.46 3.64 -10.84
CA GLU A 46 -4.64 4.87 -11.61
C GLU A 46 -6.11 5.27 -11.65
N PHE A 47 -6.34 6.57 -11.85
CA PHE A 47 -7.70 7.08 -11.97
C PHE A 47 -8.38 6.59 -13.25
N ASP A 48 -9.70 6.43 -13.18
CA ASP A 48 -10.55 6.20 -14.34
C ASP A 48 -10.72 7.49 -15.18
N GLU A 49 -11.49 7.40 -16.27
CA GLU A 49 -11.79 8.53 -17.15
C GLU A 49 -12.59 9.66 -16.46
N ASN A 50 -13.22 9.38 -15.32
CA ASN A 50 -14.00 10.32 -14.51
C ASN A 50 -13.17 10.99 -13.40
N GLY A 51 -11.88 10.62 -13.30
CA GLY A 51 -10.97 11.11 -12.28
C GLY A 51 -11.21 10.50 -10.90
N ASN A 52 -11.87 9.34 -10.82
CA ASN A 52 -12.08 8.54 -9.62
C ASN A 52 -11.12 7.35 -9.58
N LEU A 53 -10.98 6.71 -8.41
CA LEU A 53 -10.43 5.36 -8.39
C LEU A 53 -11.42 4.39 -9.06
N PRO A 54 -10.92 3.33 -9.73
CA PRO A 54 -11.78 2.28 -10.27
C PRO A 54 -12.61 1.63 -9.15
N GLU A 55 -13.76 1.06 -9.48
CA GLU A 55 -14.68 0.42 -8.53
C GLU A 55 -13.96 -0.53 -7.54
N GLY A 56 -14.37 -0.44 -6.28
CA GLY A 56 -13.94 -1.33 -5.20
C GLY A 56 -13.25 -0.63 -4.03
N VAL A 57 -12.90 -1.41 -3.02
CA VAL A 57 -12.15 -0.96 -1.85
C VAL A 57 -10.67 -1.30 -2.05
N HIS A 58 -9.84 -0.26 -2.14
CA HIS A 58 -8.40 -0.39 -2.38
C HIS A 58 -7.63 -0.29 -1.07
N ASP A 59 -6.96 -1.38 -0.69
CA ASP A 59 -6.09 -1.40 0.48
C ASP A 59 -4.84 -0.55 0.24
N ALA A 60 -4.53 0.33 1.18
CA ALA A 60 -3.33 1.16 1.11
C ALA A 60 -2.77 1.45 2.51
N THR A 61 -1.46 1.62 2.56
CA THR A 61 -0.77 2.19 3.72
C THR A 61 -0.92 3.71 3.75
N VAL A 62 -0.77 4.31 4.93
CA VAL A 62 -0.74 5.78 5.10
C VAL A 62 0.33 6.41 4.20
N GLU A 63 1.47 5.72 4.03
CA GLU A 63 2.59 6.18 3.21
C GLU A 63 2.30 6.13 1.70
N GLU A 64 1.57 5.12 1.23
CA GLU A 64 1.10 5.05 -0.16
C GLU A 64 0.09 6.17 -0.45
N VAL A 65 -0.83 6.44 0.49
CA VAL A 65 -1.78 7.56 0.40
C VAL A 65 -1.03 8.89 0.36
N ARG A 66 -0.03 9.10 1.23
CA ARG A 66 0.84 10.28 1.22
C ARG A 66 1.50 10.48 -0.13
N THR A 67 2.19 9.45 -0.60
CA THR A 67 2.96 9.47 -1.84
C THR A 67 2.07 9.75 -3.04
N ARG A 68 0.86 9.18 -3.06
CA ARG A 68 -0.08 9.32 -4.18
C ARG A 68 -0.79 10.67 -4.19
N PHE A 69 -1.29 11.13 -3.04
CA PHE A 69 -2.25 12.25 -3.01
C PHE A 69 -1.70 13.53 -2.41
N ALA A 70 -0.62 13.53 -1.62
CA ALA A 70 -0.08 14.72 -0.93
C ALA A 70 1.05 15.42 -1.72
N TYR A 71 0.88 15.61 -3.03
CA TYR A 71 1.93 16.11 -3.93
C TYR A 71 2.01 17.63 -4.07
N ASN A 72 1.00 18.38 -3.60
CA ASN A 72 0.97 19.85 -3.63
C ASN A 72 0.58 20.43 -2.26
N PRO A 73 0.78 21.75 -2.02
CA PRO A 73 0.52 22.35 -0.72
C PRO A 73 -0.93 22.22 -0.23
N ALA A 74 -1.92 22.34 -1.14
CA ALA A 74 -3.33 22.21 -0.78
C ALA A 74 -3.65 20.81 -0.27
N ARG A 75 -3.16 19.78 -0.96
CA ARG A 75 -3.33 18.38 -0.60
C ARG A 75 -2.53 17.98 0.63
N GLN A 76 -1.31 18.49 0.79
CA GLN A 76 -0.50 18.29 1.98
C GLN A 76 -1.22 18.81 3.23
N ARG A 77 -1.86 19.97 3.16
CA ARG A 77 -2.65 20.52 4.27
C ARG A 77 -3.78 19.58 4.69
N LEU A 78 -4.52 19.00 3.75
CA LEU A 78 -5.58 18.02 4.07
C LEU A 78 -4.98 16.73 4.63
N PHE A 79 -3.88 16.25 4.05
CA PHE A 79 -3.20 15.05 4.51
C PHE A 79 -2.64 15.20 5.93
N ASP A 80 -2.03 16.33 6.26
CA ASP A 80 -1.52 16.63 7.62
C ASP A 80 -2.66 16.70 8.64
N ALA A 81 -3.84 17.16 8.23
CA ALA A 81 -5.03 17.18 9.09
C ALA A 81 -5.60 15.76 9.28
N PHE A 82 -5.62 14.97 8.21
CA PHE A 82 -5.99 13.55 8.23
C PHE A 82 -5.06 12.72 9.12
N LEU A 83 -3.74 12.93 9.06
CA LEU A 83 -2.77 12.24 9.93
C LEU A 83 -3.08 12.40 11.42
N LYS A 84 -3.46 13.60 11.85
CA LYS A 84 -3.87 13.85 13.25
C LYS A 84 -5.07 13.03 13.67
N VAL A 85 -6.00 12.75 12.73
CA VAL A 85 -7.13 11.87 12.99
C VAL A 85 -6.68 10.42 13.12
N LEU A 86 -5.79 9.97 12.23
CA LEU A 86 -5.23 8.62 12.31
C LEU A 86 -4.50 8.37 13.62
N GLU A 87 -3.72 9.34 14.10
CA GLU A 87 -3.02 9.25 15.39
C GLU A 87 -4.01 9.04 16.56
N ILE A 88 -5.13 9.77 16.57
CA ILE A 88 -6.18 9.61 17.59
C ILE A 88 -6.81 8.22 17.50
N LEU A 89 -7.14 7.77 16.28
CA LEU A 89 -7.79 6.49 16.05
C LEU A 89 -6.89 5.28 16.33
N GLN A 90 -5.59 5.40 16.05
CA GLN A 90 -4.59 4.43 16.45
C GLN A 90 -4.46 4.38 17.97
N GLY A 91 -4.42 5.54 18.63
CA GLY A 91 -4.34 5.65 20.08
C GLY A 91 -5.55 5.06 20.82
N CYS A 92 -6.68 4.86 20.14
CA CYS A 92 -7.86 4.20 20.68
C CYS A 92 -8.12 2.79 20.10
N ASN A 93 -7.15 2.16 19.44
CA ASN A 93 -7.27 0.81 18.87
C ASN A 93 -8.38 0.65 17.81
N SER A 94 -8.69 1.69 17.02
CA SER A 94 -9.53 1.49 15.83
C SER A 94 -8.79 0.58 14.83
N PRO A 95 -9.43 -0.47 14.28
CA PRO A 95 -8.74 -1.44 13.44
C PRO A 95 -8.49 -0.94 12.02
N GLU A 96 -9.39 -0.12 11.47
CA GLU A 96 -9.30 0.38 10.10
C GLU A 96 -10.10 1.66 9.88
N VAL A 97 -9.72 2.39 8.83
CA VAL A 97 -10.46 3.54 8.31
C VAL A 97 -10.68 3.41 6.81
N HIS A 98 -11.74 4.04 6.33
CA HIS A 98 -12.02 4.22 4.91
C HIS A 98 -11.93 5.70 4.56
N LEU A 99 -11.32 6.00 3.42
CA LEU A 99 -11.05 7.33 2.93
C LEU A 99 -11.70 7.52 1.56
N ASP A 100 -12.40 8.63 1.41
CA ASP A 100 -13.04 9.10 0.20
C ASP A 100 -12.99 10.64 0.11
N GLY A 101 -13.87 11.24 -0.69
CA GLY A 101 -14.03 12.66 -0.87
C GLY A 101 -13.18 13.19 -2.00
N SER A 102 -13.20 14.52 -2.15
CA SER A 102 -12.48 15.17 -3.24
C SER A 102 -10.96 14.92 -3.21
N PHE A 103 -10.42 14.58 -2.04
CA PHE A 103 -9.01 14.28 -1.83
C PHE A 103 -8.48 13.10 -2.67
N ILE A 104 -9.25 12.03 -2.85
CA ILE A 104 -8.82 10.84 -3.62
C ILE A 104 -9.24 10.88 -5.10
N THR A 105 -9.29 12.08 -5.68
CA THR A 105 -9.65 12.31 -7.09
C THR A 105 -8.53 13.02 -7.86
N THR A 106 -8.72 13.27 -9.16
CA THR A 106 -7.80 14.06 -10.00
C THR A 106 -7.80 15.57 -9.70
N LYS A 107 -8.70 16.08 -8.86
CA LYS A 107 -8.80 17.52 -8.56
C LYS A 107 -7.47 18.06 -8.01
N GLU A 108 -6.90 19.08 -8.63
CA GLU A 108 -5.63 19.64 -8.16
C GLU A 108 -5.75 20.21 -6.73
N GLU A 109 -6.84 20.94 -6.47
CA GLU A 109 -7.17 21.55 -5.19
C GLU A 109 -8.47 20.96 -4.62
N PRO A 110 -8.40 19.84 -3.87
CA PRO A 110 -9.56 19.29 -3.17
C PRO A 110 -10.05 20.19 -2.04
N SER A 111 -11.36 20.19 -1.79
CA SER A 111 -12.01 20.98 -0.73
C SER A 111 -11.83 20.37 0.65
N ASP A 112 -11.95 19.04 0.72
CA ASP A 112 -12.00 18.22 1.92
C ASP A 112 -11.71 16.76 1.58
N TYR A 113 -11.53 15.96 2.64
CA TYR A 113 -11.58 14.51 2.60
C TYR A 113 -12.81 14.02 3.37
N ASP A 114 -13.35 12.89 2.92
CA ASP A 114 -14.39 12.16 3.64
C ASP A 114 -13.76 10.92 4.26
N MET A 115 -14.08 10.59 5.52
CA MET A 115 -13.60 9.34 6.11
C MET A 115 -14.59 8.72 7.08
N CYS A 116 -14.60 7.40 7.14
CA CYS A 116 -15.27 6.68 8.21
C CYS A 116 -14.33 5.68 8.87
N TRP A 117 -14.54 5.42 10.16
CA TRP A 117 -13.64 4.58 10.95
C TRP A 117 -14.41 3.46 11.67
N GLU A 118 -13.76 2.31 11.83
CA GLU A 118 -14.34 1.13 12.47
C GLU A 118 -14.26 1.26 14.00
N SER A 119 -15.40 1.05 14.66
CA SER A 119 -15.55 1.27 16.10
C SER A 119 -15.32 0.02 16.94
N THR A 120 -15.26 -1.14 16.29
CA THR A 120 -15.08 -2.43 16.95
C THR A 120 -13.73 -2.48 17.68
N GLY A 121 -13.77 -2.76 18.98
CA GLY A 121 -12.56 -2.89 19.81
C GLY A 121 -11.95 -1.56 20.28
N VAL A 122 -12.60 -0.43 20.00
CA VAL A 122 -12.08 0.89 20.35
C VAL A 122 -12.16 1.19 21.84
N GLU A 123 -11.04 1.68 22.38
CA GLU A 123 -10.91 2.08 23.78
C GLU A 123 -11.39 3.52 24.01
N PRO A 124 -12.14 3.77 25.09
CA PRO A 124 -12.69 5.10 25.35
C PRO A 124 -11.65 6.03 26.00
N THR A 125 -10.80 6.65 25.19
CA THR A 125 -9.80 7.65 25.63
C THR A 125 -10.40 9.05 25.76
N ASP A 126 -9.74 9.94 26.50
CA ASP A 126 -10.18 11.34 26.61
C ASP A 126 -10.01 12.07 25.26
N GLU A 127 -8.95 11.75 24.52
CA GLU A 127 -8.71 12.23 23.16
C GLU A 127 -9.84 11.82 22.21
N LEU A 128 -10.30 10.57 22.30
CA LEU A 128 -11.43 10.08 21.51
C LEU A 128 -12.72 10.81 21.91
N ARG A 129 -12.95 11.07 23.21
CA ARG A 129 -14.13 11.83 23.66
C ARG A 129 -14.14 13.25 23.09
N THR A 130 -13.01 13.95 23.14
CA THR A 130 -12.86 15.27 22.53
C THR A 130 -12.99 15.22 21.01
N PHE A 131 -12.46 14.18 20.37
CA PHE A 131 -12.61 13.98 18.94
C PHE A 131 -14.09 13.77 18.53
N LEU A 132 -14.86 13.06 19.36
CA LEU A 132 -16.28 12.78 19.16
C LEU A 132 -17.21 13.97 19.45
N GLU A 133 -16.69 15.18 19.70
CA GLU A 133 -17.45 16.43 19.89
C GLU A 133 -18.30 16.83 18.66
N LEU A 134 -18.73 18.10 18.54
CA LEU A 134 -19.62 18.52 17.46
C LEU A 134 -18.93 18.42 16.09
N ARG A 135 -19.70 17.95 15.09
CA ARG A 135 -19.23 17.77 13.70
C ARG A 135 -18.55 19.02 13.13
N GLU A 136 -19.10 20.20 13.39
CA GLU A 136 -18.55 21.46 12.89
C GLU A 136 -17.15 21.74 13.45
N GLN A 137 -16.92 21.42 14.74
CA GLN A 137 -15.61 21.56 15.36
C GLN A 137 -14.60 20.56 14.78
N ARG A 138 -15.04 19.33 14.45
CA ARG A 138 -14.20 18.37 13.72
C ARG A 138 -13.83 18.89 12.33
N LYS A 139 -14.79 19.42 11.57
CA LYS A 139 -14.53 19.94 10.22
C LYS A 139 -13.56 21.12 10.24
N GLU A 140 -13.69 22.03 11.22
CA GLU A 140 -12.75 23.14 11.39
C GLU A 140 -11.34 22.67 11.81
N ARG A 141 -11.25 21.68 12.70
CA ARG A 141 -9.98 21.20 13.27
C ARG A 141 -9.22 20.26 12.34
N TYR A 142 -9.94 19.39 11.65
CA TYR A 142 -9.37 18.31 10.86
C TYR A 142 -9.63 18.45 9.35
N LEU A 143 -10.38 19.47 8.91
CA LEU A 143 -10.59 19.78 7.48
C LEU A 143 -11.28 18.67 6.67
N GLY A 144 -11.88 17.68 7.34
CA GLY A 144 -12.58 16.57 6.71
C GLY A 144 -13.92 16.27 7.38
N ASP A 145 -14.76 15.56 6.64
CA ASP A 145 -16.03 15.04 7.13
C ASP A 145 -15.82 13.62 7.63
N ILE A 146 -15.85 13.48 8.96
CA ILE A 146 -15.43 12.26 9.66
C ILE A 146 -16.65 11.60 10.32
N PHE A 147 -16.87 10.33 10.00
CA PHE A 147 -18.02 9.55 10.39
C PHE A 147 -17.64 8.28 11.16
N LEU A 148 -18.50 7.86 12.08
CA LEU A 148 -18.39 6.54 12.72
C LEU A 148 -18.99 5.50 11.76
N ARG A 149 -18.24 4.44 11.44
CA ARG A 149 -18.80 3.33 10.64
C ARG A 149 -19.64 2.44 11.55
N MET A 150 -20.91 2.26 11.19
CA MET A 150 -21.88 1.46 11.94
C MET A 150 -22.62 0.53 10.96
N PRO A 151 -22.00 -0.59 10.53
CA PRO A 151 -22.53 -1.42 9.44
C PRO A 151 -23.71 -2.31 9.86
N GLN A 152 -24.16 -2.25 11.12
CA GLN A 152 -25.23 -3.12 11.64
C GLN A 152 -26.52 -2.36 11.99
N PRO A 153 -27.70 -3.01 11.84
CA PRO A 153 -28.99 -2.45 12.24
C PRO A 153 -29.02 -1.98 13.71
N PRO A 154 -29.82 -0.95 14.05
CA PRO A 154 -30.88 -0.31 13.25
C PRO A 154 -30.40 0.87 12.38
N TYR A 155 -29.10 1.03 12.17
CA TYR A 155 -28.55 2.11 11.36
C TYR A 155 -28.60 1.73 9.87
N PHE A 156 -29.19 2.59 9.04
CA PHE A 156 -29.51 2.30 7.63
C PHE A 156 -28.50 2.87 6.62
N TYR A 157 -27.35 3.36 7.08
CA TYR A 157 -26.41 4.07 6.21
C TYR A 157 -24.99 3.55 6.38
N ASP A 158 -24.54 2.74 5.42
CA ASP A 158 -23.14 2.37 5.30
C ASP A 158 -22.43 3.40 4.39
N HIS A 159 -21.53 4.18 4.98
CA HIS A 159 -20.70 5.14 4.27
C HIS A 159 -19.85 4.49 3.18
N VAL A 160 -19.36 3.26 3.40
CA VAL A 160 -18.53 2.53 2.44
C VAL A 160 -19.33 2.18 1.18
N GLU A 161 -20.56 1.73 1.34
CA GLU A 161 -21.45 1.45 0.21
C GLU A 161 -21.87 2.74 -0.50
N HIS A 162 -22.25 3.77 0.28
CA HIS A 162 -22.69 5.04 -0.27
C HIS A 162 -21.60 5.74 -1.10
N TRP A 163 -20.37 5.78 -0.59
CA TRP A 163 -19.24 6.43 -1.26
C TRP A 163 -18.75 5.71 -2.50
N GLN A 164 -19.15 4.46 -2.73
CA GLN A 164 -18.86 3.79 -3.99
C GLN A 164 -19.79 4.25 -5.13
N SER A 165 -20.79 5.09 -4.87
CA SER A 165 -21.57 5.75 -5.94
C SER A 165 -21.00 7.14 -6.25
N ASP A 166 -20.74 7.47 -7.52
CA ASP A 166 -20.34 8.83 -7.90
C ASP A 166 -21.55 9.77 -7.88
N SER A 167 -21.53 10.77 -7.00
CA SER A 167 -22.62 11.75 -6.89
C SER A 167 -22.75 12.69 -8.10
N ARG A 168 -21.76 12.71 -8.99
CA ARG A 168 -21.74 13.56 -10.20
C ARG A 168 -22.36 12.88 -11.42
N GLN A 169 -22.46 11.55 -11.41
CA GLN A 169 -22.86 10.75 -12.58
C GLN A 169 -23.73 9.58 -12.15
N GLU A 170 -24.89 9.43 -12.78
CA GLU A 170 -25.76 8.26 -12.55
C GLU A 170 -25.06 6.98 -13.01
N ASP A 171 -25.26 5.90 -12.25
CA ASP A 171 -24.76 4.54 -12.53
C ASP A 171 -23.23 4.39 -12.65
N VAL A 172 -22.45 5.38 -12.18
CA VAL A 172 -20.98 5.26 -12.08
C VAL A 172 -20.59 4.81 -10.68
N VAL A 173 -19.93 3.65 -10.61
CA VAL A 173 -19.36 3.12 -9.38
C VAL A 173 -17.89 3.53 -9.30
N LYS A 174 -17.48 4.05 -8.15
CA LYS A 174 -16.12 4.52 -7.88
C LYS A 174 -15.47 3.76 -6.73
N GLY A 175 -14.15 3.77 -6.71
CA GLY A 175 -13.37 3.18 -5.63
C GLY A 175 -13.19 4.11 -4.44
N ILE A 176 -12.95 3.48 -3.30
CA ILE A 176 -12.53 4.15 -2.06
C ILE A 176 -11.25 3.49 -1.54
N ILE A 177 -10.59 4.11 -0.57
CA ILE A 177 -9.38 3.55 0.05
C ILE A 177 -9.72 3.00 1.42
N ARG A 178 -9.14 1.84 1.77
CA ARG A 178 -9.10 1.32 3.14
C ARG A 178 -7.67 1.34 3.66
N ILE A 179 -7.52 1.83 4.89
CA ILE A 179 -6.24 1.85 5.61
C ILE A 179 -6.41 1.04 6.88
N SER A 180 -5.67 -0.06 6.99
CA SER A 180 -5.58 -0.82 8.24
C SER A 180 -4.73 -0.03 9.24
N LEU A 181 -5.29 0.21 10.43
CA LEU A 181 -4.61 0.86 11.55
C LEU A 181 -4.08 -0.17 12.57
N GLY A 182 -4.62 -1.39 12.55
CA GLY A 182 -4.15 -2.50 13.37
C GLY A 182 -2.97 -3.25 12.76
N GLY A 183 -1.88 -3.35 13.51
CA GLY A 183 -0.78 -4.27 13.22
C GLY A 183 0.39 -4.17 14.20
N GLU A 184 0.32 -4.89 15.32
CA GLU A 184 1.30 -5.88 15.80
C GLU A 184 0.65 -6.67 16.96
N VAL A 185 0.02 -7.82 16.67
CA VAL A 185 -0.12 -8.84 17.72
C VAL A 185 1.25 -9.50 17.83
N ASN A 186 2.11 -8.93 18.67
CA ASN A 186 3.30 -9.63 19.15
C ASN A 186 2.85 -10.66 20.20
N ASP A 187 2.24 -11.74 19.74
CA ASP A 187 2.17 -12.98 20.51
C ASP A 187 3.49 -13.73 20.26
N GLN A 188 4.55 -13.26 20.92
CA GLN A 188 5.68 -14.13 21.24
C GLN A 188 5.44 -14.65 22.66
N GLU A 189 4.84 -15.83 22.71
CA GLU A 189 4.88 -16.73 23.87
C GLU A 189 6.30 -17.27 24.09
#